data_AF-A0A1T1BPQ6-F1
#
_entry.id   AF-A0A1T1BPQ6-F1
#
_cell.length_a   1.000
_cell.length_b   1.000
_cell.length_c   1.000
_cell.angle_alpha   90.00
_cell.angle_beta   90.00
_cell.angle_gamma   90.00
#
_symmetry.space_group_name_H-M   'P 1'
#
loop_
_entity.id
_entity.type
_entity.pdbx_description
1 polymer ?
#
loop_
_entity_poly.entity_id
_entity_poly.type
_entity_poly.pdbx_seq_one_letter_code
_entity_poly.pdbx_strand_id
1 'polypeptide(L)'
;MQLSRNLISGKRKYVFGSLLLSFICIICAAFSMEDREDFDFAKREVLLRKIGHELLLESGDSISRVLAVKKIAENEYQIRFENDLTFQPASLVNITRRLLAKDPLASDYVVNILNCGNSSIVYGYAISKNKKDDIVTCIGRKQPKACYMMNIKFKPTGINTAKNGYLLGSLSFLVFTGFIFLRSVKPRKVLPESQYTNMYTLGSVLFDAKNRKLIINENTTDLTGTETRLLLIFALSPNSTIERSRLQKEIWEDEGVVVGRSLDMFISKLRKKLESDPNINIVVIRSKGYKLEISSQ
;
A
#
# COMPACT_ATOMS: atom_id res chain seq x y z
N MET A 1 -44.39 8.06 14.45
CA MET A 1 -43.27 7.32 15.08
C MET A 1 -41.99 7.60 14.30
N GLN A 2 -41.29 8.69 14.64
CA GLN A 2 -40.03 9.12 14.02
C GLN A 2 -38.86 8.63 14.87
N LEU A 3 -38.26 7.49 14.53
CA LEU A 3 -37.06 7.02 15.24
C LEU A 3 -36.17 6.20 14.29
N SER A 4 -35.39 6.86 13.43
CA SER A 4 -34.33 6.17 12.66
C SER A 4 -33.35 7.09 11.92
N ARG A 5 -33.70 8.35 11.61
CA ARG A 5 -32.88 9.20 10.71
C ARG A 5 -31.55 9.72 11.28
N ASN A 6 -31.30 9.62 12.58
CA ASN A 6 -30.12 10.22 13.23
C ASN A 6 -28.91 9.27 13.43
N LEU A 7 -29.06 7.96 13.23
CA LEU A 7 -27.96 7.00 13.51
C LEU A 7 -26.87 6.95 12.42
N ILE A 8 -27.17 7.39 11.20
CA ILE A 8 -26.24 7.33 10.05
C ILE A 8 -25.35 8.60 9.99
N SER A 9 -25.88 9.76 10.44
CA SER A 9 -25.14 11.04 10.48
C SER A 9 -24.00 11.03 11.51
N GLY A 10 -24.22 10.40 12.67
CA GLY A 10 -23.19 10.23 13.70
C GLY A 10 -22.01 9.40 13.20
N LYS A 11 -22.26 8.22 12.61
CA LYS A 11 -21.19 7.35 12.07
C LYS A 11 -20.34 8.04 11.00
N ARG A 12 -20.93 8.89 10.15
CA ARG A 12 -20.18 9.62 9.11
C ARG A 12 -19.24 10.67 9.72
N LYS A 13 -19.66 11.38 10.77
CA LYS A 13 -18.80 12.34 11.51
C LYS A 13 -17.62 11.65 12.20
N TYR A 14 -17.84 10.48 12.80
CA TYR A 14 -16.76 9.68 13.42
C TYR A 14 -15.75 9.16 12.39
N VAL A 15 -16.20 8.76 11.20
CA VAL A 15 -15.30 8.30 10.12
C VAL A 15 -14.46 9.45 9.57
N PHE A 16 -15.04 10.63 9.35
CA PHE A 16 -14.28 11.81 8.95
C PHE A 16 -13.28 12.26 10.01
N GLY A 17 -13.66 12.23 11.29
CA GLY A 17 -12.75 12.52 12.40
C GLY A 17 -11.58 11.53 12.48
N SER A 18 -11.86 10.23 12.28
CA SER A 18 -10.83 9.19 12.27
C SER A 18 -9.86 9.31 11.09
N LEU A 19 -10.35 9.66 9.90
CA LEU A 19 -9.52 9.91 8.72
C LEU A 19 -8.63 11.14 8.90
N LEU A 20 -9.18 12.23 9.45
CA LEU A 20 -8.43 13.44 9.73
C LEU A 20 -7.32 13.19 10.77
N LEU A 21 -7.62 12.44 11.83
CA LEU A 21 -6.66 12.05 12.86
C LEU A 21 -5.55 11.16 12.28
N SER A 22 -5.88 10.20 11.42
CA SER A 22 -4.89 9.37 10.72
C SER A 22 -3.98 10.20 9.82
N PHE A 23 -4.52 11.22 9.14
CA PHE A 23 -3.74 12.11 8.29
C PHE A 23 -2.76 12.96 9.11
N ILE A 24 -3.24 13.49 10.25
CA ILE A 24 -2.39 14.21 11.22
C ILE A 24 -1.28 13.30 11.76
N CYS A 25 -1.59 12.05 12.12
CA CYS A 25 -0.57 11.11 12.60
C CYS A 25 0.50 10.80 11.53
N ILE A 26 0.12 10.67 10.26
CA ILE A 26 1.07 10.45 9.15
C ILE A 26 1.97 11.68 8.97
N ILE A 27 1.40 12.88 9.00
CA ILE A 27 2.15 14.14 8.90
C ILE A 27 3.11 14.28 10.09
N CYS A 28 2.64 14.06 11.33
CA CYS A 28 3.49 14.08 12.53
C CYS A 28 4.62 13.04 12.47
N ALA A 29 4.35 11.84 11.96
CA ALA A 29 5.36 10.80 11.81
C ALA A 29 6.41 11.15 10.75
N ALA A 30 6.00 11.79 9.65
CA ALA A 30 6.91 12.27 8.60
C ALA A 30 7.84 13.37 9.14
N PHE A 31 7.30 14.40 9.80
CA PHE A 31 8.10 15.45 10.45
C PHE A 31 9.04 14.87 11.52
N SER A 32 8.57 13.91 12.32
CA SER A 32 9.41 13.25 13.34
C SER A 32 10.52 12.36 12.76
N MET A 33 10.44 11.96 11.49
CA MET A 33 11.50 11.22 10.79
C MET A 33 12.55 12.18 10.23
N GLU A 34 12.13 13.29 9.65
CA GLU A 34 13.01 14.34 9.11
C GLU A 34 13.90 14.94 10.20
N ASP A 35 13.33 15.30 11.36
CA ASP A 35 14.09 15.83 12.50
C ASP A 35 15.16 14.86 13.04
N ARG A 36 14.91 13.54 12.96
CA ARG A 36 15.90 12.54 13.39
C ARG A 36 17.06 12.44 12.41
N GLU A 37 16.77 12.49 11.12
CA GLU A 37 17.81 12.40 10.09
C GLU A 37 18.74 13.61 10.19
N ASP A 38 18.21 14.84 10.31
CA ASP A 38 19.02 16.06 10.45
C ASP A 38 19.91 16.03 11.70
N PHE A 39 19.36 15.65 12.86
CA PHE A 39 20.13 15.53 14.09
C PHE A 39 21.26 14.49 13.98
N ASP A 40 20.99 13.31 13.40
CA ASP A 40 21.98 12.26 13.22
C ASP A 40 23.10 12.71 12.26
N PHE A 41 22.79 13.50 11.22
CA PHE A 41 23.79 14.11 10.34
C PHE A 41 24.68 15.13 11.08
N ALA A 42 24.10 16.03 11.86
CA ALA A 42 24.84 17.01 12.64
C ALA A 42 25.77 16.32 13.67
N LYS A 43 25.25 15.29 14.35
CA LYS A 43 26.04 14.48 15.29
C LYS A 43 27.21 13.78 14.61
N ARG A 44 27.01 13.26 13.39
CA ARG A 44 28.09 12.65 12.59
C ARG A 44 29.18 13.66 12.25
N GLU A 45 28.83 14.88 11.87
CA GLU A 45 29.83 15.91 11.57
C GLU A 45 30.74 16.20 12.77
N VAL A 46 30.17 16.29 13.96
CA VAL A 46 30.92 16.46 15.22
C VAL A 46 31.84 15.27 15.48
N LEU A 47 31.39 14.04 15.23
CA LEU A 47 32.19 12.84 15.38
C LEU A 47 33.39 12.81 14.41
N LEU A 48 33.17 13.22 13.16
CA LEU A 48 34.23 13.34 12.14
C LEU A 48 35.28 14.39 12.52
N ARG A 49 34.85 15.55 13.05
CA ARG A 49 35.78 16.55 13.61
C ARG A 49 36.60 15.98 14.76
N LYS A 50 35.98 15.16 15.62
CA LYS A 50 36.68 14.50 16.72
C LYS A 50 37.76 13.52 16.25
N ILE A 51 37.51 12.78 15.16
CA ILE A 51 38.52 11.92 14.52
C ILE A 51 39.72 12.75 14.08
N GLY A 52 39.47 13.87 13.38
CA GLY A 52 40.54 14.78 12.97
C GLY A 52 41.33 15.33 14.15
N HIS A 53 40.63 15.70 15.23
CA HIS A 53 41.26 16.23 16.44
C HIS A 53 42.17 15.19 17.12
N GLU A 54 41.69 13.96 17.32
CA GLU A 54 42.50 12.90 17.92
C GLU A 54 43.70 12.52 17.02
N LEU A 55 43.55 12.61 15.70
CA LEU A 55 44.67 12.40 14.78
C LEU A 55 45.75 13.47 14.92
N LEU A 56 45.37 14.75 15.07
CA LEU A 56 46.32 15.84 15.32
C LEU A 56 47.05 15.63 16.64
N LEU A 57 46.33 15.28 17.71
CA LEU A 57 46.93 14.99 19.01
C LEU A 57 47.96 13.85 18.94
N GLU A 58 47.64 12.74 18.28
CA GLU A 58 48.58 11.63 18.07
C GLU A 58 49.80 12.02 17.24
N SER A 59 49.67 13.02 16.36
CA SER A 59 50.79 13.57 15.60
C SER A 59 51.68 14.54 16.41
N GLY A 60 51.30 14.86 17.65
CA GLY A 60 51.96 15.84 18.50
C GLY A 60 51.49 17.28 18.27
N ASP A 61 50.36 17.47 17.59
CA ASP A 61 49.79 18.77 17.27
C ASP A 61 48.52 19.04 18.10
N SER A 62 48.65 19.92 19.09
CA SER A 62 47.53 20.33 19.97
C SER A 62 46.96 21.71 19.62
N ILE A 63 47.47 22.36 18.57
CA ILE A 63 47.16 23.78 18.27
C ILE A 63 46.40 23.90 16.96
N SER A 64 46.77 23.12 15.94
CA SER A 64 46.15 23.19 14.63
C SER A 64 44.66 22.87 14.69
N ARG A 65 43.88 23.57 13.86
CA ARG A 65 42.45 23.35 13.77
C ARG A 65 42.12 22.25 12.77
N VAL A 66 41.08 21.49 13.09
CA VAL A 66 40.32 20.73 12.10
C VAL A 66 39.36 21.72 11.44
N LEU A 67 39.48 21.90 10.13
CA LEU A 67 38.63 22.80 9.36
C LEU A 67 37.20 22.22 9.25
N ALA A 68 36.26 23.05 8.78
CA ALA A 68 34.88 22.63 8.57
C ALA A 68 34.81 21.36 7.70
N VAL A 69 34.09 20.35 8.19
CA VAL A 69 33.90 19.08 7.49
C VAL A 69 32.95 19.33 6.33
N LYS A 70 33.34 18.90 5.13
CA LYS A 70 32.53 19.08 3.93
C LYS A 70 31.91 17.76 3.51
N LYS A 71 30.61 17.74 3.29
CA LYS A 71 29.93 16.63 2.61
C LYS A 71 30.18 16.77 1.10
N ILE A 72 30.95 15.85 0.53
CA ILE A 72 31.30 15.85 -0.90
C ILE A 72 30.42 14.91 -1.73
N ALA A 73 29.77 13.93 -1.08
CA ALA A 73 28.71 13.10 -1.66
C ALA A 73 27.73 12.64 -0.57
N GLU A 74 26.66 11.94 -0.95
CA GLU A 74 25.55 11.54 -0.05
C GLU A 74 26.02 10.87 1.26
N ASN A 75 27.07 10.05 1.20
CA ASN A 75 27.65 9.35 2.34
C ASN A 75 29.18 9.53 2.40
N GLU A 76 29.71 10.61 1.83
CA GLU A 76 31.15 10.86 1.77
C GLU A 76 31.48 12.25 2.31
N TYR A 77 32.40 12.27 3.26
CA TYR A 77 32.77 13.46 4.02
C TYR A 77 34.27 13.69 3.92
N GLN A 78 34.65 14.95 3.80
CA GLN A 78 36.04 15.39 3.75
C GLN A 78 36.39 16.19 5.01
N ILE A 79 37.47 15.78 5.65
CA ILE A 79 38.11 16.44 6.79
C ILE A 79 39.40 17.07 6.26
N ARG A 80 39.58 18.36 6.56
CA ARG A 80 40.79 19.13 6.21
C ARG A 80 41.43 19.66 7.48
N PHE A 81 42.74 19.85 7.42
CA PHE A 81 43.54 20.36 8.53
C PHE A 81 44.10 21.73 8.15
N GLU A 82 44.32 22.56 9.15
CA GLU A 82 44.91 23.89 8.96
C GLU A 82 46.38 23.81 8.51
N ASN A 83 47.14 22.87 9.08
CA ASN A 83 48.57 22.71 8.84
C ASN A 83 48.92 21.28 8.39
N ASP A 84 50.13 21.14 7.86
CA ASP A 84 50.71 19.84 7.50
C ASP A 84 50.84 18.92 8.72
N LEU A 85 50.46 17.65 8.55
CA LEU A 85 50.51 16.64 9.60
C LEU A 85 51.30 15.41 9.18
N THR A 86 51.75 14.65 10.18
CA THR A 86 52.28 13.29 10.05
C THR A 86 51.32 12.35 10.76
N PHE A 87 51.19 11.10 10.31
CA PHE A 87 50.34 10.14 10.99
C PHE A 87 50.89 8.72 10.89
N GLN A 88 50.45 7.88 11.82
CA GLN A 88 50.66 6.45 11.75
C GLN A 88 49.34 5.77 11.33
N PRO A 89 49.35 4.95 10.26
CA PRO A 89 48.17 4.19 9.83
C PRO A 89 47.54 3.36 10.95
N ALA A 90 48.35 2.78 11.85
CA ALA A 90 47.87 2.07 13.03
C ALA A 90 46.96 2.94 13.92
N SER A 91 47.44 4.12 14.30
CA SER A 91 46.70 5.06 15.15
C SER A 91 45.43 5.56 14.47
N LEU A 92 45.51 5.89 13.17
CA LEU A 92 44.35 6.32 12.39
C LEU A 92 43.23 5.25 12.37
N VAL A 93 43.60 4.00 12.09
CA VAL A 93 42.64 2.88 12.10
C VAL A 93 42.05 2.67 13.49
N ASN A 94 42.84 2.80 14.56
CA ASN A 94 42.36 2.65 15.93
C ASN A 94 41.39 3.78 16.34
N ILE A 95 41.75 5.04 16.05
CA ILE A 95 40.91 6.21 16.31
C ILE A 95 39.55 6.06 15.62
N THR A 96 39.56 5.77 14.31
CA THR A 96 38.33 5.64 13.53
C THR A 96 37.48 4.47 14.00
N ARG A 97 38.04 3.28 14.22
CA ARG A 97 37.30 2.14 14.79
C ARG A 97 36.66 2.48 16.13
N ARG A 98 37.41 3.09 17.04
CA ARG A 98 36.91 3.45 18.38
C ARG A 98 35.79 4.48 18.34
N LEU A 99 35.95 5.53 17.52
CA LEU A 99 34.99 6.64 17.46
C LEU A 99 33.75 6.28 16.65
N LEU A 100 33.92 5.64 15.49
CA LEU A 100 32.82 5.26 14.60
C LEU A 100 32.01 4.07 15.11
N ALA A 101 32.56 3.22 15.99
CA ALA A 101 31.79 2.17 16.66
C ALA A 101 30.60 2.70 17.49
N LYS A 102 30.58 4.00 17.80
CA LYS A 102 29.48 4.66 18.51
C LYS A 102 28.33 5.11 17.59
N ASP A 103 28.54 5.10 16.27
CA ASP A 103 27.52 5.44 15.27
C ASP A 103 26.95 4.13 14.67
N PRO A 104 25.66 3.79 14.93
CA PRO A 104 25.02 2.59 14.39
C PRO A 104 25.04 2.49 12.86
N LEU A 105 25.17 3.62 12.17
CA LEU A 105 25.15 3.72 10.72
C LEU A 105 26.57 3.72 10.12
N ALA A 106 27.62 3.63 10.95
CA ALA A 106 29.02 3.65 10.54
C ALA A 106 29.71 2.27 10.64
N SER A 107 28.95 1.18 10.46
CA SER A 107 29.51 -0.18 10.54
C SER A 107 30.45 -0.54 9.39
N ASP A 108 30.24 0.06 8.23
CA ASP A 108 30.99 -0.22 7.01
C ASP A 108 31.44 1.11 6.40
N TYR A 109 32.76 1.32 6.32
CA TYR A 109 33.31 2.57 5.83
C TYR A 109 34.69 2.39 5.19
N VAL A 110 35.02 3.30 4.29
CA VAL A 110 36.33 3.42 3.66
C VAL A 110 36.91 4.77 4.05
N VAL A 111 38.18 4.77 4.46
CA VAL A 111 38.93 6.00 4.73
C VAL A 111 40.04 6.12 3.71
N ASN A 112 40.10 7.27 3.04
CA ASN A 112 41.14 7.63 2.10
C ASN A 112 41.84 8.89 2.58
N ILE A 113 43.17 8.85 2.64
CA ILE A 113 44.03 10.01 2.84
C ILE A 113 44.54 10.44 1.48
N LEU A 114 44.32 11.70 1.13
CA LEU A 114 44.68 12.30 -0.14
C LEU A 114 45.70 13.41 0.07
N ASN A 115 46.56 13.64 -0.92
CA ASN A 115 47.42 14.80 -0.95
C ASN A 115 46.60 16.05 -1.34
N CYS A 116 46.82 17.18 -0.67
CA CYS A 116 46.13 18.43 -0.95
C CYS A 116 46.30 18.95 -2.39
N GLY A 117 47.47 18.75 -3.00
CA GLY A 117 47.82 19.38 -4.27
C GLY A 117 47.18 18.73 -5.49
N ASN A 118 47.14 17.40 -5.53
CA ASN A 118 46.68 16.63 -6.70
C ASN A 118 45.51 15.69 -6.39
N SER A 119 45.03 15.65 -5.14
CA SER A 119 43.98 14.73 -4.69
C SER A 119 44.28 13.25 -4.97
N SER A 120 45.56 12.87 -5.09
CA SER A 120 45.94 11.46 -5.22
C SER A 120 45.85 10.76 -3.87
N ILE A 121 45.35 9.52 -3.85
CA ILE A 121 45.27 8.70 -2.64
C ILE A 121 46.69 8.31 -2.19
N VAL A 122 47.07 8.74 -0.99
CA VAL A 122 48.35 8.43 -0.34
C VAL A 122 48.22 7.16 0.50
N TYR A 123 47.09 7.01 1.18
CA TYR A 123 46.81 5.85 2.01
C TYR A 123 45.30 5.60 2.05
N GLY A 124 44.88 4.35 2.13
CA GLY A 124 43.47 4.01 2.28
C GLY A 124 43.26 2.67 2.94
N TYR A 125 42.11 2.50 3.59
CA TYR A 125 41.68 1.25 4.19
C TYR A 125 40.16 1.16 4.25
N ALA A 126 39.65 -0.07 4.34
CA ALA A 126 38.23 -0.36 4.46
C ALA A 126 37.97 -1.16 5.73
N ILE A 127 36.93 -0.79 6.47
CA ILE A 127 36.42 -1.50 7.64
C ILE A 127 34.99 -1.94 7.35
N SER A 128 34.68 -3.19 7.70
CA SER A 128 33.35 -3.75 7.56
C SER A 128 32.83 -4.26 8.89
N LYS A 129 31.50 -4.42 8.97
CA LYS A 129 30.84 -5.13 10.08
C LYS A 129 31.40 -6.55 10.26
N ASN A 130 31.76 -7.20 9.15
CA ASN A 130 32.45 -8.48 9.17
C ASN A 130 33.96 -8.26 9.12
N LYS A 131 34.65 -8.52 10.24
CA LYS A 131 36.11 -8.30 10.36
C LYS A 131 36.95 -9.04 9.30
N LYS A 132 36.43 -10.10 8.67
CA LYS A 132 37.13 -10.80 7.59
C LYS A 132 37.24 -9.98 6.31
N ASP A 133 36.36 -9.00 6.14
CA ASP A 133 36.28 -8.13 4.97
C ASP A 133 37.05 -6.80 5.20
N ASP A 134 37.70 -6.64 6.36
CA ASP A 134 38.56 -5.50 6.65
C ASP A 134 39.81 -5.54 5.77
N ILE A 135 40.09 -4.43 5.09
CA ILE A 135 41.29 -4.24 4.27
C ILE A 135 42.11 -3.12 4.91
N VAL A 136 43.10 -3.49 5.71
CA VAL A 136 44.03 -2.55 6.36
C VAL A 136 45.47 -2.92 6.00
N THR A 137 46.20 -1.96 5.44
CA THR A 137 47.60 -2.16 5.01
C THR A 137 48.53 -1.15 5.69
N CYS A 138 49.85 -1.33 5.57
CA CYS A 138 50.86 -0.33 5.94
C CYS A 138 50.86 0.12 7.43
N ILE A 139 50.28 -0.66 8.35
CA ILE A 139 50.12 -0.32 9.78
C ILE A 139 51.42 0.17 10.45
N GLY A 140 52.57 -0.41 10.10
CA GLY A 140 53.87 -0.08 10.71
C GLY A 140 54.63 1.11 10.08
N ARG A 141 54.05 1.85 9.12
CA ARG A 141 54.76 2.91 8.39
C ARG A 141 54.30 4.30 8.80
N LYS A 142 55.18 5.11 9.39
CA LYS A 142 54.89 6.53 9.66
C LYS A 142 54.89 7.31 8.35
N GLN A 143 53.84 8.07 8.09
CA GLN A 143 53.74 8.93 6.90
C GLN A 143 54.53 10.22 7.10
N PRO A 144 55.21 10.74 6.07
CA PRO A 144 55.97 11.99 6.17
C PRO A 144 55.03 13.17 6.46
N LYS A 145 55.57 14.22 7.07
CA LYS A 145 54.82 15.46 7.33
C LYS A 145 54.52 16.15 5.99
N ALA A 146 53.25 16.31 5.66
CA ALA A 146 52.79 16.97 4.44
C ALA A 146 51.32 17.42 4.58
N CYS A 147 50.84 18.17 3.58
CA CYS A 147 49.43 18.53 3.49
C CYS A 147 48.58 17.34 3.06
N TYR A 148 47.77 16.85 3.99
CA TYR A 148 46.82 15.76 3.76
C TYR A 148 45.37 16.21 3.97
N MET A 149 44.47 15.57 3.23
CA MET A 149 43.03 15.62 3.44
C MET A 149 42.51 14.20 3.64
N MET A 150 41.48 14.04 4.46
CA MET A 150 40.89 12.74 4.74
C MET A 150 39.47 12.69 4.21
N ASN A 151 39.18 11.74 3.35
CA ASN A 151 37.81 11.40 2.96
C ASN A 151 37.36 10.15 3.71
N ILE A 152 36.16 10.18 4.28
CA ILE A 152 35.49 9.03 4.88
C ILE A 152 34.19 8.78 4.13
N LYS A 153 34.06 7.60 3.54
CA LYS A 153 32.88 7.15 2.82
C LYS A 153 32.20 6.03 3.59
N PHE A 154 30.93 6.25 3.94
CA PHE A 154 30.10 5.25 4.59
C PHE A 154 29.34 4.44 3.55
N LYS A 155 29.18 3.14 3.80
CA LYS A 155 28.28 2.32 3.00
C LYS A 155 26.85 2.81 3.27
N PRO A 156 26.05 3.11 2.24
CA PRO A 156 24.65 3.44 2.45
C PRO A 156 24.00 2.23 3.14
N THR A 157 23.57 2.42 4.37
CA THR A 157 22.61 1.51 4.99
C THR A 157 21.30 1.80 4.28
N GLY A 158 21.05 1.07 3.18
CA GLY A 158 19.74 1.07 2.54
C GLY A 158 18.73 0.90 3.66
N ILE A 159 17.89 1.91 3.85
CA ILE A 159 16.86 1.91 4.88
C ILE A 159 16.16 0.57 4.73
N ASN A 160 16.34 -0.31 5.71
CA ASN A 160 15.71 -1.61 5.71
C ASN A 160 14.24 -1.37 5.40
N THR A 161 13.78 -2.04 4.34
CA THR A 161 12.41 -2.09 3.81
C THR A 161 11.35 -2.47 4.87
N ALA A 162 11.77 -2.67 6.13
CA ALA A 162 10.95 -2.79 7.32
C ALA A 162 10.32 -1.47 7.80
N LYS A 163 11.00 -0.31 7.67
CA LYS A 163 10.39 1.00 8.04
C LYS A 163 9.32 1.42 7.02
N ASN A 164 9.55 1.11 5.74
CA ASN A 164 8.53 1.23 4.69
C ASN A 164 7.39 0.23 4.82
N GLY A 165 7.53 -0.85 5.59
CA GLY A 165 6.42 -1.77 5.88
C GLY A 165 5.28 -1.10 6.64
N TYR A 166 5.58 -0.18 7.56
CA TYR A 166 4.56 0.58 8.28
C TYR A 166 3.89 1.65 7.41
N LEU A 167 4.63 2.28 6.50
CA LEU A 167 4.08 3.27 5.55
C LEU A 167 3.29 2.62 4.40
N LEU A 168 3.75 1.51 3.82
CA LEU A 168 2.97 0.73 2.85
C LEU A 168 1.79 0.02 3.51
N GLY A 169 1.95 -0.45 4.75
CA GLY A 169 0.88 -1.08 5.51
C GLY A 169 -0.25 -0.10 5.84
N SER A 170 0.06 1.13 6.26
CA SER A 170 -0.93 2.17 6.53
C SER A 170 -1.61 2.67 5.25
N LEU A 171 -0.89 2.79 4.14
CA LEU A 171 -1.47 3.11 2.83
C LEU A 171 -2.42 2.00 2.35
N SER A 172 -2.03 0.74 2.53
CA SER A 172 -2.86 -0.42 2.18
C SER A 172 -4.14 -0.49 3.03
N PHE A 173 -4.06 -0.14 4.32
CA PHE A 173 -5.24 -0.07 5.20
C PHE A 173 -6.17 1.09 4.83
N LEU A 174 -5.63 2.26 4.45
CA LEU A 174 -6.41 3.41 3.97
C LEU A 174 -7.06 3.13 2.60
N VAL A 175 -6.35 2.47 1.69
CA VAL A 175 -6.90 2.04 0.40
C VAL A 175 -7.95 0.95 0.61
N PHE A 176 -7.75 -0.01 1.51
CA PHE A 176 -8.73 -1.07 1.77
C PHE A 176 -9.99 -0.54 2.47
N THR A 177 -9.84 0.33 3.47
CA THR A 177 -10.97 1.01 4.13
C THR A 177 -11.68 1.97 3.19
N GLY A 178 -10.94 2.71 2.36
CA GLY A 178 -11.46 3.55 1.29
C GLY A 178 -12.21 2.73 0.22
N PHE A 179 -11.68 1.58 -0.20
CA PHE A 179 -12.27 0.71 -1.21
C PHE A 179 -13.51 -0.05 -0.70
N ILE A 180 -13.54 -0.48 0.56
CA ILE A 180 -14.74 -1.03 1.21
C ILE A 180 -15.87 0.01 1.23
N PHE A 181 -15.57 1.28 1.54
CA PHE A 181 -16.58 2.34 1.55
C PHE A 181 -16.96 2.86 0.15
N LEU A 182 -16.01 2.94 -0.79
CA LEU A 182 -16.27 3.31 -2.19
C LEU A 182 -17.04 2.22 -2.96
N ARG A 183 -16.81 0.93 -2.66
CA ARG A 183 -17.65 -0.16 -3.21
C ARG A 183 -19.08 -0.15 -2.67
N SER A 184 -19.32 0.44 -1.50
CA SER A 184 -20.65 0.51 -0.89
C SER A 184 -21.51 1.65 -1.44
N VAL A 185 -20.97 2.45 -2.35
CA VAL A 185 -21.75 3.37 -3.19
C VAL A 185 -21.54 2.96 -4.64
N LYS A 186 -22.08 1.80 -5.04
CA LYS A 186 -22.71 1.79 -6.37
C LYS A 186 -23.72 2.93 -6.32
N PRO A 187 -23.64 3.98 -7.15
CA PRO A 187 -24.79 4.82 -7.34
C PRO A 187 -25.86 3.84 -7.81
N ARG A 188 -26.81 3.53 -6.92
CA ARG A 188 -28.13 3.13 -7.37
C ARG A 188 -28.47 4.24 -8.33
N LYS A 189 -28.54 3.94 -9.63
CA LYS A 189 -29.11 4.86 -10.60
C LYS A 189 -30.41 5.29 -9.95
N VAL A 190 -30.44 6.52 -9.46
CA VAL A 190 -31.67 7.18 -9.07
C VAL A 190 -32.30 7.47 -10.42
N LEU A 191 -32.95 6.44 -10.96
CA LEU A 191 -34.02 6.64 -11.91
C LEU A 191 -35.05 7.50 -11.18
N PRO A 192 -35.55 8.55 -11.85
CA PRO A 192 -36.42 9.53 -11.25
C PRO A 192 -37.56 8.83 -10.53
N GLU A 193 -37.91 9.38 -9.38
CA GLU A 193 -39.05 8.99 -8.55
C GLU A 193 -40.33 9.13 -9.39
N SER A 194 -40.65 8.08 -10.13
CA SER A 194 -41.98 7.80 -10.63
C SER A 194 -42.40 6.47 -10.03
N GLN A 195 -43.58 6.48 -9.43
CA GLN A 195 -44.25 5.36 -8.80
C GLN A 195 -44.31 4.16 -9.75
N TYR A 196 -43.34 3.24 -9.68
CA TYR A 196 -43.44 1.93 -10.30
C TYR A 196 -43.67 0.89 -9.24
N THR A 197 -44.91 0.43 -9.20
CA THR A 197 -45.40 -0.78 -8.57
C THR A 197 -44.39 -1.92 -8.84
N ASN A 198 -43.88 -2.60 -7.81
CA ASN A 198 -43.06 -3.82 -7.96
C ASN A 198 -43.91 -5.03 -8.43
N MET A 199 -45.02 -4.74 -9.12
CA MET A 199 -45.95 -5.69 -9.68
C MET A 199 -45.80 -5.66 -11.20
N TYR A 200 -45.47 -6.81 -11.78
CA TYR A 200 -45.32 -7.00 -13.22
C TYR A 200 -46.48 -7.84 -13.72
N THR A 201 -47.17 -7.36 -14.74
CA THR A 201 -48.18 -8.15 -15.45
C THR A 201 -47.50 -8.93 -16.56
N LEU A 202 -47.52 -10.26 -16.45
CA LEU A 202 -47.02 -11.20 -17.44
C LEU A 202 -48.26 -11.95 -17.94
N GLY A 203 -48.78 -11.65 -19.13
CA GLY A 203 -50.05 -12.24 -19.57
C GLY A 203 -51.18 -11.99 -18.57
N SER A 204 -51.82 -13.06 -18.08
CA SER A 204 -52.83 -13.00 -17.00
C SER A 204 -52.26 -13.15 -15.58
N VAL A 205 -50.94 -13.33 -15.47
CA VAL A 205 -50.23 -13.52 -14.20
C VAL A 205 -49.73 -12.20 -13.66
N LEU A 206 -50.02 -11.93 -12.39
CA LEU A 206 -49.49 -10.78 -11.69
C LEU A 206 -48.32 -11.23 -10.79
N PHE A 207 -47.13 -10.69 -11.05
CA PHE A 207 -45.91 -11.01 -10.34
C PHE A 207 -45.50 -9.87 -9.40
N ASP A 208 -45.59 -10.11 -8.09
CA ASP A 208 -45.09 -9.20 -7.06
C ASP A 208 -43.65 -9.58 -6.66
N ALA A 209 -42.69 -8.81 -7.19
CA ALA A 209 -41.28 -9.03 -6.95
C ALA A 209 -40.87 -8.71 -5.50
N LYS A 210 -41.59 -7.81 -4.81
CA LYS A 210 -41.27 -7.39 -3.44
C LYS A 210 -41.70 -8.45 -2.43
N ASN A 211 -42.93 -8.94 -2.58
CA ASN A 211 -43.49 -9.95 -1.68
C ASN A 211 -43.19 -11.39 -2.12
N ARG A 212 -42.53 -11.58 -3.27
CA ARG A 212 -42.14 -12.88 -3.85
C ARG A 212 -43.35 -13.77 -4.13
N LYS A 213 -44.38 -13.20 -4.77
CA LYS A 213 -45.66 -13.86 -5.00
C LYS A 213 -46.07 -13.80 -6.46
N LEU A 214 -46.67 -14.89 -6.94
CA LEU A 214 -47.40 -14.95 -8.20
C LEU A 214 -48.89 -15.06 -7.91
N ILE A 215 -49.68 -14.22 -8.56
CA ILE A 215 -51.13 -14.18 -8.41
C ILE A 215 -51.72 -14.53 -9.77
N ILE A 216 -52.47 -15.64 -9.82
CA ILE A 216 -53.12 -16.16 -11.03
C ILE A 216 -54.54 -16.54 -10.64
N ASN A 217 -55.56 -15.92 -11.24
CA ASN A 217 -56.98 -16.21 -10.97
C ASN A 217 -57.29 -16.28 -9.45
N GLU A 218 -56.87 -15.26 -8.70
CA GLU A 218 -57.00 -15.12 -7.23
C GLU A 218 -56.19 -16.12 -6.37
N ASN A 219 -55.51 -17.10 -6.98
CA ASN A 219 -54.60 -17.98 -6.27
C ASN A 219 -53.20 -17.37 -6.17
N THR A 220 -52.67 -17.33 -4.95
CA THR A 220 -51.33 -16.80 -4.65
C THR A 220 -50.33 -17.92 -4.44
N THR A 221 -49.26 -17.94 -5.21
CA THR A 221 -48.15 -18.91 -5.10
C THR A 221 -46.87 -18.20 -4.66
N ASP A 222 -46.22 -18.71 -3.62
CA ASP A 222 -44.94 -18.15 -3.14
C ASP A 222 -43.75 -18.58 -4.02
N LEU A 223 -42.82 -17.65 -4.19
CA LEU A 223 -41.55 -17.85 -4.88
C LEU A 223 -40.38 -17.84 -3.90
N THR A 224 -39.41 -18.71 -4.14
CA THR A 224 -38.12 -18.64 -3.45
C THR A 224 -37.32 -17.43 -3.96
N GLY A 225 -36.34 -16.94 -3.18
CA GLY A 225 -35.54 -15.77 -3.58
C GLY A 225 -34.89 -15.92 -4.96
N THR A 226 -34.36 -17.11 -5.25
CA THR A 226 -33.77 -17.43 -6.57
C THR A 226 -34.81 -17.44 -7.70
N GLU A 227 -36.00 -17.98 -7.46
CA GLU A 227 -37.09 -17.99 -8.45
C GLU A 227 -37.60 -16.58 -8.74
N THR A 228 -37.82 -15.76 -7.71
CA THR A 228 -38.21 -14.34 -7.86
C THR A 228 -37.21 -13.58 -8.70
N ARG A 229 -35.91 -13.78 -8.44
CA ARG A 229 -34.85 -13.09 -9.16
C ARG A 229 -34.80 -13.51 -10.63
N LEU A 230 -34.86 -14.82 -10.89
CA LEU A 230 -34.87 -15.36 -12.24
C LEU A 230 -36.09 -14.88 -13.02
N LEU A 231 -37.27 -14.89 -12.41
CA LEU A 231 -38.49 -14.39 -13.05
C LEU A 231 -38.46 -12.87 -13.27
N LEU A 232 -37.86 -12.11 -12.35
CA LEU A 232 -37.67 -10.67 -12.52
C LEU A 232 -36.79 -10.34 -13.74
N ILE A 233 -35.72 -11.10 -13.96
CA ILE A 233 -34.86 -10.94 -15.14
C ILE A 233 -35.67 -11.15 -16.43
N PHE A 234 -36.54 -12.17 -16.46
CA PHE A 234 -37.43 -12.40 -17.59
C PHE A 234 -38.52 -11.33 -17.72
N ALA A 235 -39.12 -10.88 -16.62
CA ALA A 235 -40.17 -9.86 -16.59
C ALA A 235 -39.69 -8.48 -17.05
N LEU A 236 -38.41 -8.15 -16.80
CA LEU A 236 -37.78 -6.92 -17.28
C LEU A 236 -37.38 -6.99 -18.76
N SER A 237 -37.41 -8.16 -19.37
CA SER A 237 -37.03 -8.37 -20.78
C SER A 237 -37.94 -9.42 -21.44
N PRO A 238 -39.27 -9.19 -21.46
CA PRO A 238 -40.21 -10.12 -22.04
C PRO A 238 -39.94 -10.25 -23.54
N ASN A 239 -40.20 -11.44 -24.10
CA ASN A 239 -39.98 -11.76 -25.51
C ASN A 239 -38.54 -11.55 -26.01
N SER A 240 -37.55 -11.41 -25.11
CA SER A 240 -36.14 -11.31 -25.46
C SER A 240 -35.36 -12.57 -25.09
N THR A 241 -34.35 -12.92 -25.90
CA THR A 241 -33.48 -14.07 -25.60
C THR A 241 -32.42 -13.64 -24.59
N ILE A 242 -32.35 -14.34 -23.46
CA ILE A 242 -31.39 -14.11 -22.39
C ILE A 242 -30.38 -15.23 -22.39
N GLU A 243 -29.10 -14.87 -22.42
CA GLU A 243 -28.00 -15.83 -22.46
C GLU A 243 -27.91 -16.69 -21.20
N ARG A 244 -27.59 -17.97 -21.37
CA ARG A 244 -27.42 -18.91 -20.24
C ARG A 244 -26.34 -18.45 -19.26
N SER A 245 -25.21 -17.97 -19.78
CA SER A 245 -24.08 -17.41 -19.02
C SER A 245 -24.53 -16.21 -18.17
N ARG A 246 -25.35 -15.32 -18.73
CA ARG A 246 -25.89 -14.16 -18.01
C ARG A 246 -26.81 -14.56 -16.87
N LEU A 247 -27.73 -15.50 -17.11
CA LEU A 247 -28.60 -16.04 -16.05
C LEU A 247 -27.78 -16.72 -14.94
N GLN A 248 -26.73 -17.46 -15.32
CA GLN A 248 -25.80 -18.08 -14.37
C GLN A 248 -24.98 -17.08 -13.57
N LYS A 249 -24.58 -15.98 -14.20
CA LYS A 249 -23.86 -14.92 -13.52
C LYS A 249 -24.73 -14.22 -12.48
N GLU A 250 -25.90 -13.77 -12.92
CA GLU A 250 -26.79 -12.95 -12.09
C GLU A 250 -27.41 -13.73 -10.92
N ILE A 251 -27.61 -15.04 -11.05
CA ILE A 251 -28.17 -15.85 -9.95
C ILE A 251 -27.12 -16.21 -8.90
N TRP A 252 -25.88 -16.53 -9.27
CA TRP A 252 -24.90 -17.13 -8.36
C TRP A 252 -23.79 -16.17 -7.87
N GLU A 253 -23.35 -15.18 -8.66
CA GLU A 253 -22.21 -14.33 -8.25
C GLU A 253 -22.55 -13.35 -7.11
N ASP A 254 -23.82 -12.96 -6.96
CA ASP A 254 -24.23 -11.95 -5.98
C ASP A 254 -24.57 -12.53 -4.58
N GLU A 255 -24.69 -13.85 -4.41
CA GLU A 255 -24.97 -14.47 -3.10
C GLU A 255 -23.80 -15.31 -2.53
N GLY A 256 -22.70 -15.48 -3.28
CA GLY A 256 -21.53 -16.22 -2.79
C GLY A 256 -21.79 -17.70 -2.47
N VAL A 257 -22.95 -18.24 -2.88
CA VAL A 257 -23.31 -19.64 -2.64
C VAL A 257 -23.01 -20.46 -3.89
N VAL A 258 -21.92 -21.23 -3.85
CA VAL A 258 -21.65 -22.28 -4.83
C VAL A 258 -22.60 -23.45 -4.55
N VAL A 259 -23.86 -23.34 -5.00
CA VAL A 259 -24.80 -24.46 -4.95
C VAL A 259 -24.74 -25.22 -6.27
N GLY A 260 -24.37 -26.50 -6.21
CA GLY A 260 -24.32 -27.44 -7.34
C GLY A 260 -25.68 -27.83 -7.94
N ARG A 261 -26.68 -26.93 -7.94
CA ARG A 261 -27.99 -27.15 -8.59
C ARG A 261 -28.01 -26.44 -9.93
N SER A 262 -28.50 -27.10 -10.98
CA SER A 262 -28.50 -26.56 -12.34
C SER A 262 -29.54 -25.45 -12.52
N LEU A 263 -29.22 -24.43 -13.35
CA LEU A 263 -30.18 -23.43 -13.84
C LEU A 263 -31.47 -24.08 -14.38
N ASP A 264 -31.32 -25.24 -15.01
CA ASP A 264 -32.41 -25.99 -15.64
C ASP A 264 -33.44 -26.46 -14.61
N MET A 265 -33.03 -26.77 -13.38
CA MET A 265 -33.94 -27.09 -12.28
C MET A 265 -34.81 -25.87 -11.92
N PHE A 266 -34.23 -24.68 -11.83
CA PHE A 266 -34.98 -23.45 -11.52
C PHE A 266 -35.91 -23.04 -12.66
N ILE A 267 -35.46 -23.17 -13.91
CA ILE A 267 -36.31 -22.98 -15.09
C ILE A 267 -37.49 -23.96 -15.06
N SER A 268 -37.25 -25.23 -14.72
CA SER A 268 -38.31 -26.24 -14.61
C SER A 268 -39.31 -25.92 -13.50
N LYS A 269 -38.86 -25.42 -12.35
CA LYS A 269 -39.75 -24.98 -11.28
C LYS A 269 -40.58 -23.75 -11.65
N LEU A 270 -39.98 -22.77 -12.32
CA LEU A 270 -40.71 -21.60 -12.80
C LEU A 270 -41.75 -21.97 -13.86
N ARG A 271 -41.42 -22.87 -14.80
CA ARG A 271 -42.40 -23.39 -15.77
C ARG A 271 -43.61 -23.99 -15.06
N LYS A 272 -43.40 -24.88 -14.09
CA LYS A 272 -44.51 -25.46 -13.30
C LYS A 272 -45.39 -24.45 -12.59
N LYS A 273 -44.82 -23.32 -12.15
CA LYS A 273 -45.56 -22.24 -11.48
C LYS A 273 -46.28 -21.31 -12.47
N LEU A 274 -45.85 -21.27 -13.73
CA LEU A 274 -46.44 -20.47 -14.81
C LEU A 274 -47.34 -21.29 -15.74
N GLU A 275 -47.33 -22.63 -15.63
CA GLU A 275 -48.14 -23.57 -16.43
C GLU A 275 -49.64 -23.26 -16.42
N SER A 276 -50.14 -22.58 -15.38
CA SER A 276 -51.55 -22.20 -15.25
C SER A 276 -52.01 -21.15 -16.27
N ASP A 277 -51.10 -20.43 -16.93
CA ASP A 277 -51.43 -19.50 -18.02
C ASP A 277 -50.86 -20.01 -19.35
N PRO A 278 -51.69 -20.41 -20.33
CA PRO A 278 -51.22 -20.92 -21.61
C PRO A 278 -50.51 -19.86 -22.46
N ASN A 279 -50.64 -18.57 -22.14
CA ASN A 279 -50.04 -17.46 -22.87
C ASN A 279 -48.62 -17.10 -22.42
N ILE A 280 -48.09 -17.80 -21.41
CA ILE A 280 -46.76 -17.56 -20.85
C ILE A 280 -45.96 -18.84 -20.92
N ASN A 281 -44.85 -18.80 -21.65
CA ASN A 281 -43.96 -19.94 -21.70
C ASN A 281 -42.49 -19.52 -21.67
N ILE A 282 -41.67 -20.27 -20.94
CA ILE A 282 -40.22 -20.09 -20.98
C ILE A 282 -39.67 -21.09 -21.99
N VAL A 283 -39.30 -20.62 -23.18
CA VAL A 283 -38.78 -21.46 -24.25
C VAL A 283 -37.25 -21.52 -24.25
N VAL A 284 -36.70 -22.65 -24.72
CA VAL A 284 -35.24 -22.82 -24.87
C VAL A 284 -34.85 -22.40 -26.29
N ILE A 285 -33.94 -21.43 -26.39
CA ILE A 285 -33.33 -21.04 -27.66
C ILE A 285 -31.97 -21.74 -27.77
N ARG A 286 -31.90 -22.74 -28.65
CA ARG A 286 -30.70 -23.58 -28.84
C ARG A 286 -29.45 -22.73 -29.03
N SER A 287 -28.39 -23.09 -28.31
CA SER A 287 -27.07 -22.43 -28.32
C SER A 287 -27.05 -20.95 -27.89
N LYS A 288 -28.15 -20.38 -27.38
CA LYS A 288 -28.19 -19.00 -26.86
C LYS A 288 -28.65 -18.94 -25.41
N GLY A 289 -29.79 -19.54 -25.07
CA GLY A 289 -30.30 -19.51 -23.70
C GLY A 289 -31.81 -19.68 -23.61
N TYR A 290 -32.47 -18.78 -22.88
CA TYR A 290 -33.89 -18.87 -22.55
C TYR A 290 -34.62 -17.59 -22.93
N LYS A 291 -35.90 -17.72 -23.29
CA LYS A 291 -36.78 -16.58 -23.61
C LYS A 291 -38.11 -16.79 -22.90
N LEU A 292 -38.60 -15.76 -22.21
CA LEU A 292 -39.98 -15.73 -21.73
C LEU A 292 -40.84 -15.20 -22.87
N GLU A 293 -41.66 -16.06 -23.44
CA GLU A 293 -42.65 -15.70 -24.44
C GLU A 293 -43.96 -15.35 -23.75
N ILE A 294 -44.48 -14.16 -24.07
CA ILE A 294 -45.76 -13.67 -23.60
C ILE A 294 -46.55 -13.32 -24.86
N SER A 295 -47.57 -14.12 -25.17
CA SER A 295 -48.52 -13.80 -26.23
C SER A 295 -49.60 -12.88 -25.65
N SER A 296 -49.59 -11.60 -26.03
CA SER A 296 -50.77 -10.76 -25.82
C SER A 296 -51.82 -11.22 -26.82
N GLN A 297 -52.99 -11.65 -26.33
CA GLN A 297 -54.21 -11.48 -27.12
C GLN A 297 -54.60 -10.00 -27.11
#